data_AF-A0A4Q7UZ46-F1
#
_entry.id   AF-A0A4Q7UZ46-F1
#
_cell.length_a   1.000
_cell.length_b   1.000
_cell.length_c   1.000
_cell.angle_alpha   90.00
_cell.angle_beta   90.00
_cell.angle_gamma   90.00
#
_symmetry.space_group_name_H-M   'P 1'
#
loop_
_entity.id
_entity.type
_entity.pdbx_description
1 polymer ?
#
loop_
_entity_poly.entity_id
_entity_poly.type
_entity_poly.pdbx_seq_one_letter_code
_entity_poly.pdbx_strand_id
1 'polypeptide(L)'
;MIAAVGVPETWIPPLGRLAAMTRHEDVPRPAAAPRLTVFDTSPIVAGSDAREALNRTVDLARFAESSGYHRHWVAEHHGMKGVASCATAVVMERIASATSRIRVGSGAALLSNHAAVVLAEQFGTLEAFHPGRIDLGLGRASGGGPGAVERVRGGTSPAPFAEQLAELMRYFEPEAVDDPIRAVPAIGNRPPIWLLGSSEVSARLAASLGLPYSFGHHINPAGTVAALDVYRSGFRPSRDRDRPRVMVAVPVIAADTDGRAERLAGPIKAKVVSRSRGTSILLPSPEDAATSDWTDEERMMVDERFAHYVIGSQDTVETGLRTLLDATGADELAIQAPIHGHADRRRSYEMVAEIAAGSLTASGHRRTRLSPAGDSTLRTAAGRPRCPASRRRTGRRWSGPGGSRLPVGR
;
A
#
# COMPACT_ATOMS: atom_id res chain seq x y z
N MET A 1 5.85 31.03 0.62
CA MET A 1 7.18 30.65 1.14
C MET A 1 7.02 29.47 2.09
N ILE A 2 7.26 28.25 1.60
CA ILE A 2 7.48 27.08 2.47
C ILE A 2 8.99 26.96 2.56
N ALA A 3 9.55 27.16 3.75
CA ALA A 3 10.97 26.97 4.00
C ALA A 3 11.30 25.49 3.80
N ALA A 4 12.12 25.20 2.80
CA ALA A 4 12.83 23.94 2.66
C ALA A 4 13.75 23.81 3.87
N VAL A 5 13.44 22.88 4.78
CA VAL A 5 14.40 22.45 5.79
C VAL A 5 15.37 21.54 5.05
N GLY A 6 16.60 22.02 4.88
CA GLY A 6 17.68 21.32 4.18
C GLY A 6 17.92 19.93 4.76
N VAL A 7 17.89 18.94 3.87
CA VAL A 7 18.37 17.58 4.14
C VAL A 7 19.82 17.54 3.68
N PRO A 8 20.78 17.06 4.50
CA PRO A 8 22.17 16.97 4.07
C PRO A 8 22.32 15.96 2.92
N GLU A 9 23.13 16.33 1.94
CA GLU A 9 23.47 15.56 0.74
C GLU A 9 23.95 14.14 1.10
N THR A 10 23.07 13.17 0.90
CA THR A 10 23.47 11.78 0.62
C THR A 10 22.74 11.35 -0.64
N TRP A 11 23.47 11.44 -1.75
CA TRP A 11 23.05 11.11 -3.10
C TRP A 11 22.72 9.61 -3.22
N ILE A 12 21.49 9.29 -3.63
CA ILE A 12 21.03 7.92 -3.94
C ILE A 12 20.38 7.92 -5.34
N PRO A 13 20.62 6.91 -6.19
CA PRO A 13 20.25 6.97 -7.61
C PRO A 13 18.81 6.44 -7.87
N PRO A 14 18.25 6.68 -9.08
CA PRO A 14 16.91 6.22 -9.53
C PRO A 14 16.66 4.71 -9.33
N LEU A 15 15.38 4.27 -9.41
CA LEU A 15 14.91 2.89 -9.16
C LEU A 15 15.81 1.78 -9.75
N GLY A 16 16.47 2.02 -10.88
CA GLY A 16 17.45 1.10 -11.50
C GLY A 16 18.71 0.77 -10.68
N ARG A 17 19.01 1.48 -9.58
CA ARG A 17 20.16 1.18 -8.68
C ARG A 17 19.79 0.80 -7.24
N LEU A 18 18.50 0.68 -6.89
CA LEU A 18 18.10 0.03 -5.62
C LEU A 18 18.65 -1.41 -5.52
N ALA A 19 18.91 -2.05 -6.67
CA ALA A 19 19.56 -3.35 -6.75
C ALA A 19 21.03 -3.39 -6.24
N ALA A 20 21.70 -2.23 -6.06
CA ALA A 20 23.12 -2.16 -5.73
C ALA A 20 23.44 -1.71 -4.28
N MET A 21 22.45 -1.23 -3.52
CA MET A 21 22.63 -0.87 -2.11
C MET A 21 22.16 -2.03 -1.25
N THR A 22 23.13 -2.81 -0.77
CA THR A 22 23.00 -3.93 0.16
C THR A 22 21.85 -4.88 -0.18
N ARG A 23 22.17 -6.01 -0.83
CA ARG A 23 21.36 -7.21 -0.61
C ARG A 23 21.39 -7.47 0.89
N HIS A 24 20.34 -7.09 1.60
CA HIS A 24 20.10 -7.66 2.92
C HIS A 24 19.74 -9.12 2.66
N GLU A 25 20.75 -9.99 2.72
CA GLU A 25 20.61 -11.43 2.48
C GLU A 25 19.63 -12.11 3.46
N ASP A 26 19.13 -11.39 4.47
CA ASP A 26 18.31 -11.91 5.56
C ASP A 26 16.87 -11.38 5.65
N VAL A 27 16.35 -10.59 4.69
CA VAL A 27 14.89 -10.28 4.69
C VAL A 27 14.14 -11.46 4.07
N PRO A 28 13.39 -12.27 4.86
CA PRO A 28 12.71 -13.43 4.31
C PRO A 28 11.60 -12.96 3.37
N ARG A 29 11.67 -13.39 2.11
CA ARG A 29 10.63 -13.08 1.13
C ARG A 29 9.34 -13.81 1.52
N PRO A 30 8.15 -13.17 1.45
CA PRO A 30 6.89 -13.89 1.53
C PRO A 30 6.84 -14.96 0.43
N ALA A 31 6.44 -16.19 0.78
CA ALA A 31 6.34 -17.30 -0.18
C ALA A 31 5.17 -17.17 -1.17
N ALA A 32 4.37 -16.10 -1.07
CA ALA A 32 3.21 -15.81 -1.90
C ALA A 32 3.37 -14.45 -2.60
N ALA A 33 2.65 -14.24 -3.71
CA ALA A 33 2.63 -12.94 -4.35
C ALA A 33 2.23 -11.82 -3.37
N PRO A 34 2.76 -10.60 -3.58
CA PRO A 34 2.37 -9.45 -2.77
C PRO A 34 0.87 -9.21 -2.92
N ARG A 35 0.21 -8.88 -1.82
CA ARG A 35 -1.16 -8.40 -1.89
C ARG A 35 -1.17 -7.03 -2.55
N LEU A 36 -2.24 -6.71 -3.28
CA LEU A 36 -2.42 -5.40 -3.89
C LEU A 36 -3.54 -4.63 -3.20
N THR A 37 -3.30 -3.35 -2.94
CA THR A 37 -4.27 -2.39 -2.44
C THR A 37 -4.45 -1.28 -3.47
N VAL A 38 -5.69 -0.86 -3.73
CA VAL A 38 -5.96 0.41 -4.43
C VAL A 38 -5.81 1.54 -3.43
N PHE A 39 -5.03 2.57 -3.76
CA PHE A 39 -4.89 3.79 -2.98
C PHE A 39 -5.51 4.98 -3.73
N ASP A 40 -6.76 5.29 -3.39
CA ASP A 40 -7.60 6.22 -4.14
C ASP A 40 -7.78 7.56 -3.43
N THR A 41 -7.64 8.65 -4.19
CA THR A 41 -7.94 10.01 -3.73
C THR A 41 -9.26 10.51 -4.32
N SER A 42 -10.08 9.65 -4.93
CA SER A 42 -11.28 10.01 -5.69
C SER A 42 -11.03 11.22 -6.59
N PRO A 43 -10.10 11.12 -7.56
CA PRO A 43 -9.55 12.27 -8.26
C PRO A 43 -10.62 13.00 -9.07
N ILE A 44 -10.72 14.31 -8.83
CA ILE A 44 -11.46 15.22 -9.72
C ILE A 44 -10.49 15.68 -10.81
N VAL A 45 -10.75 15.24 -12.03
CA VAL A 45 -9.94 15.53 -13.21
C VAL A 45 -10.53 16.72 -13.99
N ALA A 46 -9.76 17.34 -14.87
CA ALA A 46 -10.25 18.42 -15.72
C ALA A 46 -11.42 17.92 -16.58
N GLY A 47 -12.48 18.73 -16.68
CA GLY A 47 -13.74 18.36 -17.34
C GLY A 47 -14.68 17.46 -16.52
N SER A 48 -14.37 17.22 -15.24
CA SER A 48 -15.16 16.39 -14.33
C SER A 48 -15.54 17.18 -13.06
N ASP A 49 -16.44 16.61 -12.26
CA ASP A 49 -16.83 17.12 -10.95
C ASP A 49 -16.70 16.05 -9.84
N ALA A 50 -17.07 16.41 -8.62
CA ALA A 50 -17.03 15.51 -7.46
C ALA A 50 -18.00 14.32 -7.59
N ARG A 51 -19.17 14.53 -8.21
CA ARG A 51 -20.17 13.47 -8.40
C ARG A 51 -19.60 12.37 -9.26
N GLU A 52 -19.02 12.74 -10.39
CA GLU A 52 -18.39 11.80 -11.32
C GLU A 52 -17.17 11.12 -10.68
N ALA A 53 -16.32 11.86 -9.96
CA ALA A 53 -15.17 11.29 -9.26
C ALA A 53 -15.55 10.22 -8.22
N LEU A 54 -16.61 10.47 -7.44
CA LEU A 54 -17.12 9.52 -6.45
C LEU A 54 -17.74 8.28 -7.12
N ASN A 55 -18.49 8.46 -8.20
CA ASN A 55 -19.03 7.32 -8.97
C ASN A 55 -17.91 6.47 -9.57
N ARG A 56 -16.87 7.10 -10.13
CA ARG A 56 -15.66 6.41 -10.64
C ARG A 56 -14.89 5.67 -9.55
N THR A 57 -14.89 6.19 -8.32
CA THR A 57 -14.29 5.50 -7.16
C THR A 57 -15.01 4.18 -6.87
N VAL A 58 -16.35 4.20 -6.88
CA VAL A 58 -17.17 3.01 -6.66
C VAL A 58 -17.02 2.00 -7.81
N ASP A 59 -17.01 2.48 -9.06
CA ASP A 59 -16.75 1.63 -10.23
C ASP A 59 -15.35 0.99 -10.15
N LEU A 60 -14.33 1.77 -9.78
CA LEU A 60 -12.97 1.27 -9.60
C LEU A 60 -12.90 0.22 -8.50
N ALA A 61 -13.61 0.39 -7.38
CA ALA A 61 -13.60 -0.59 -6.30
C ALA A 61 -14.22 -1.94 -6.71
N ARG A 62 -15.33 -1.91 -7.48
CA ARG A 62 -15.92 -3.13 -8.05
C ARG A 62 -14.97 -3.81 -9.02
N PHE A 63 -14.35 -3.02 -9.90
CA PHE A 63 -13.36 -3.51 -10.84
C PHE A 63 -12.13 -4.11 -10.16
N ALA A 64 -11.62 -3.46 -9.12
CA ALA A 64 -10.49 -3.93 -8.34
C ALA A 64 -10.80 -5.25 -7.63
N GLU A 65 -12.01 -5.38 -7.06
CA GLU A 65 -12.49 -6.64 -6.47
C GLU A 65 -12.53 -7.79 -7.50
N SER A 66 -13.03 -7.54 -8.71
CA SER A 66 -13.03 -8.57 -9.77
C SER A 66 -11.62 -8.89 -10.28
N SER A 67 -10.69 -7.94 -10.18
CA SER A 67 -9.29 -8.11 -10.62
C SER A 67 -8.38 -8.70 -9.54
N GLY A 68 -8.92 -9.05 -8.36
CA GLY A 68 -8.16 -9.73 -7.30
C GLY A 68 -7.40 -8.81 -6.35
N TYR A 69 -7.68 -7.50 -6.34
CA TYR A 69 -7.14 -6.61 -5.30
C TYR A 69 -7.66 -7.02 -3.92
N HIS A 70 -6.78 -6.92 -2.92
CA HIS A 70 -7.09 -7.29 -1.55
C HIS A 70 -7.85 -6.19 -0.80
N ARG A 71 -7.51 -4.92 -1.07
CA ARG A 71 -8.12 -3.75 -0.40
C ARG A 71 -8.35 -2.60 -1.35
N HIS A 72 -9.30 -1.75 -0.99
CA HIS A 72 -9.50 -0.42 -1.57
C HIS A 72 -9.46 0.61 -0.45
N TRP A 73 -8.41 1.43 -0.43
CA TRP A 73 -8.22 2.49 0.54
C TRP A 73 -8.51 3.86 -0.08
N VAL A 74 -9.21 4.70 0.69
CA VAL A 74 -9.48 6.08 0.31
C VAL A 74 -8.73 7.06 1.19
N ALA A 75 -8.09 8.07 0.59
CA ALA A 75 -7.29 9.05 1.30
C ALA A 75 -8.10 10.31 1.67
N GLU A 76 -7.94 10.81 2.89
CA GLU A 76 -8.55 12.06 3.33
C GLU A 76 -7.70 13.27 2.91
N HIS A 77 -8.30 14.26 2.23
CA HIS A 77 -7.67 15.56 1.99
C HIS A 77 -8.70 16.70 2.07
N HIS A 78 -8.29 17.85 2.61
CA HIS A 78 -9.16 19.02 2.82
C HIS A 78 -8.70 20.22 2.00
N GLY A 79 -9.64 20.88 1.33
CA GLY A 79 -9.38 22.08 0.50
C GLY A 79 -8.63 21.82 -0.80
N MET A 80 -8.34 20.56 -1.14
CA MET A 80 -7.67 20.19 -2.39
C MET A 80 -8.69 20.00 -3.51
N LYS A 81 -8.73 20.94 -4.46
CA LYS A 81 -9.69 20.94 -5.60
C LYS A 81 -9.78 19.63 -6.39
N GLY A 82 -8.71 18.83 -6.41
CA GLY A 82 -8.63 17.59 -7.18
C GLY A 82 -8.98 16.32 -6.42
N VAL A 83 -9.56 16.39 -5.22
CA VAL A 83 -9.83 15.23 -4.33
C VAL A 83 -11.27 15.29 -3.83
N ALA A 84 -12.04 14.24 -4.07
CA ALA A 84 -13.45 14.15 -3.62
C ALA A 84 -13.64 13.29 -2.35
N SER A 85 -12.60 12.62 -1.84
CA SER A 85 -12.69 11.64 -0.76
C SER A 85 -12.55 12.22 0.66
N CYS A 86 -12.88 13.49 0.88
CA CYS A 86 -12.71 14.16 2.18
C CYS A 86 -13.63 13.63 3.29
N ALA A 87 -14.83 13.16 2.95
CA ALA A 87 -15.76 12.50 3.86
C ALA A 87 -15.48 10.99 3.91
N THR A 88 -14.28 10.61 4.35
CA THR A 88 -13.69 9.27 4.22
C THR A 88 -14.63 8.14 4.63
N ALA A 89 -15.24 8.22 5.83
CA ALA A 89 -16.15 7.17 6.32
C ALA A 89 -17.40 6.98 5.43
N VAL A 90 -17.95 8.06 4.87
CA VAL A 90 -19.12 8.02 3.97
C VAL A 90 -18.75 7.37 2.64
N VAL A 91 -17.59 7.72 2.08
CA VAL A 91 -17.10 7.09 0.85
C VAL A 91 -16.79 5.62 1.06
N MET A 92 -16.20 5.26 2.21
CA MET A 92 -15.93 3.88 2.60
C MET A 92 -17.21 3.04 2.70
N GLU A 93 -18.25 3.54 3.38
CA GLU A 93 -19.56 2.86 3.43
C GLU A 93 -20.06 2.57 2.02
N ARG A 94 -20.06 3.60 1.15
CA ARG A 94 -20.57 3.44 -0.22
C ARG A 94 -19.82 2.38 -1.02
N ILE A 95 -18.50 2.29 -0.84
CA ILE A 95 -17.67 1.26 -1.48
C ILE A 95 -17.97 -0.12 -0.88
N ALA A 96 -18.02 -0.23 0.45
CA ALA A 96 -18.24 -1.49 1.17
C ALA A 96 -19.61 -2.10 0.83
N SER A 97 -20.64 -1.27 0.73
CA SER A 97 -21.99 -1.64 0.28
C SER A 97 -22.08 -1.97 -1.22
N ALA A 98 -21.12 -1.51 -2.03
CA ALA A 98 -21.09 -1.76 -3.48
C ALA A 98 -20.22 -2.97 -3.89
N THR A 99 -19.55 -3.61 -2.93
CA THR A 99 -18.57 -4.70 -3.11
C THR A 99 -18.83 -5.83 -2.11
N SER A 100 -18.26 -7.01 -2.33
CA SER A 100 -18.63 -8.23 -1.57
C SER A 100 -17.51 -8.86 -0.75
N ARG A 101 -16.25 -8.69 -1.17
CA ARG A 101 -15.07 -9.40 -0.64
C ARG A 101 -13.89 -8.47 -0.35
N ILE A 102 -13.66 -7.46 -1.18
CA ILE A 102 -12.53 -6.56 -1.02
C ILE A 102 -12.63 -5.85 0.33
N ARG A 103 -11.50 -5.69 1.02
CA ARG A 103 -11.46 -4.87 2.23
C ARG A 103 -11.56 -3.40 1.85
N VAL A 104 -12.20 -2.61 2.70
CA VAL A 104 -12.38 -1.18 2.46
C VAL A 104 -11.78 -0.42 3.62
N GLY A 105 -10.94 0.57 3.35
CA GLY A 105 -10.16 1.22 4.39
C GLY A 105 -9.89 2.70 4.16
N SER A 106 -9.40 3.33 5.21
CA SER A 106 -8.85 4.68 5.12
C SER A 106 -7.35 4.63 4.88
N GLY A 107 -6.86 5.39 3.91
CA GLY A 107 -5.43 5.52 3.58
C GLY A 107 -4.97 6.98 3.51
N ALA A 108 -5.05 7.79 4.54
CA ALA A 108 -5.50 7.52 5.90
C ALA A 108 -6.68 8.43 6.28
N ALA A 109 -7.36 8.08 7.38
CA ALA A 109 -8.10 9.02 8.18
C ALA A 109 -7.10 9.83 9.00
N LEU A 110 -7.25 11.15 9.00
CA LEU A 110 -6.25 12.04 9.58
C LEU A 110 -6.65 12.36 11.00
N LEU A 111 -6.17 11.55 11.95
CA LEU A 111 -6.63 11.60 13.35
C LEU A 111 -6.58 13.02 13.95
N SER A 112 -5.55 13.79 13.60
CA SER A 112 -5.40 15.18 14.02
C SER A 112 -6.56 16.09 13.62
N ASN A 113 -7.38 15.72 12.63
CA ASN A 113 -8.55 16.48 12.17
C ASN A 113 -9.83 16.12 12.93
N HIS A 114 -9.87 15.00 13.65
CA HIS A 114 -11.10 14.45 14.23
C HIS A 114 -11.01 14.36 15.76
N ALA A 115 -12.17 14.27 16.40
CA ALA A 115 -12.26 13.78 17.77
C ALA A 115 -12.11 12.25 17.75
N ALA A 116 -11.34 11.68 18.67
CA ALA A 116 -11.06 10.25 18.70
C ALA A 116 -12.35 9.42 18.86
N VAL A 117 -13.28 9.85 19.71
CA VAL A 117 -14.58 9.17 19.90
C VAL A 117 -15.41 9.13 18.61
N VAL A 118 -15.47 10.22 17.85
CA VAL A 118 -16.23 10.28 16.59
C VAL A 118 -15.62 9.32 15.56
N LEU A 119 -14.29 9.26 15.48
CA LEU A 119 -13.63 8.33 14.58
C LEU A 119 -13.85 6.88 15.01
N ALA A 120 -13.83 6.60 16.32
CA ALA A 120 -14.18 5.28 16.85
C ALA A 120 -15.62 4.88 16.49
N GLU A 121 -16.59 5.79 16.66
CA GLU A 121 -18.00 5.54 16.30
C GLU A 121 -18.17 5.29 14.81
N GLN A 122 -17.54 6.09 13.95
CA GLN A 122 -17.61 5.91 12.49
C GLN A 122 -17.06 4.55 12.07
N PHE A 123 -15.86 4.19 12.53
CA PHE A 123 -15.21 2.95 12.10
C PHE A 123 -15.79 1.72 12.79
N GLY A 124 -16.26 1.84 14.03
CA GLY A 124 -17.06 0.83 14.71
C GLY A 124 -18.38 0.55 13.99
N THR A 125 -19.06 1.61 13.52
CA THR A 125 -20.29 1.49 12.72
C THR A 125 -20.03 0.80 11.38
N LEU A 126 -18.95 1.19 10.69
CA LEU A 126 -18.55 0.54 9.44
C LEU A 126 -18.24 -0.94 9.65
N GLU A 127 -17.50 -1.29 10.70
CA GLU A 127 -17.16 -2.69 11.02
C GLU A 127 -18.41 -3.48 11.44
N ALA A 128 -19.38 -2.85 12.13
CA ALA A 128 -20.66 -3.48 12.46
C ALA A 128 -21.50 -3.79 11.21
N PHE A 129 -21.53 -2.90 10.21
CA PHE A 129 -22.21 -3.16 8.93
C PHE A 129 -21.47 -4.16 8.05
N HIS A 130 -20.13 -4.17 8.11
CA HIS A 130 -19.27 -4.94 7.20
C HIS A 130 -18.18 -5.70 7.97
N PRO A 131 -18.56 -6.68 8.83
CA PRO A 131 -17.64 -7.33 9.75
C PRO A 131 -16.50 -8.02 9.02
N GLY A 132 -15.28 -7.79 9.51
CA GLY A 132 -14.05 -8.33 8.98
C GLY A 132 -13.63 -7.71 7.65
N ARG A 133 -14.26 -6.63 7.16
CA ARG A 133 -13.91 -5.99 5.88
C ARG A 133 -13.37 -4.56 6.01
N ILE A 134 -13.44 -3.94 7.18
CA ILE A 134 -13.02 -2.54 7.34
C ILE A 134 -11.58 -2.43 7.83
N ASP A 135 -10.82 -1.47 7.31
CA ASP A 135 -9.51 -1.08 7.83
C ASP A 135 -9.51 0.37 8.32
N LEU A 136 -8.99 0.59 9.53
CA LEU A 136 -8.77 1.93 10.05
C LEU A 136 -7.29 2.31 9.87
N GLY A 137 -6.94 2.86 8.72
CA GLY A 137 -5.62 3.46 8.51
C GLY A 137 -5.57 4.90 8.98
N LEU A 138 -4.59 5.20 9.82
CA LEU A 138 -4.42 6.48 10.51
C LEU A 138 -3.16 7.19 10.07
N GLY A 139 -3.27 8.50 9.81
CA GLY A 139 -2.17 9.33 9.35
C GLY A 139 -2.01 10.57 10.23
N ARG A 140 -0.76 11.02 10.38
CA ARG A 140 -0.42 12.22 11.17
C ARG A 140 -0.53 13.53 10.38
N ALA A 141 -0.53 13.45 9.04
CA ALA A 141 -0.56 14.63 8.18
C ALA A 141 -1.86 15.43 8.34
N SER A 142 -1.83 16.72 7.98
CA SER A 142 -3.02 17.58 7.97
C SER A 142 -3.98 17.28 6.82
N GLY A 143 -3.49 16.68 5.73
CA GLY A 143 -4.27 16.42 4.50
C GLY A 143 -4.67 17.68 3.74
N GLY A 144 -4.14 18.84 4.11
CA GLY A 144 -4.49 20.13 3.54
C GLY A 144 -3.39 21.16 3.77
N GLY A 145 -3.58 22.34 3.18
CA GLY A 145 -2.65 23.47 3.34
C GLY A 145 -2.57 24.00 4.77
N PRO A 146 -1.73 25.02 5.02
CA PRO A 146 -1.66 25.69 6.32
C PRO A 146 -3.06 26.10 6.83
N GLY A 147 -3.32 25.85 8.12
CA GLY A 147 -4.62 26.15 8.74
C GLY A 147 -5.74 25.14 8.48
N ALA A 148 -5.52 24.09 7.67
CA ALA A 148 -6.57 23.10 7.40
C ALA A 148 -7.10 22.42 8.67
N VAL A 149 -6.20 21.97 9.55
CA VAL A 149 -6.57 21.32 10.82
C VAL A 149 -7.42 22.24 11.69
N GLU A 150 -6.98 23.49 11.86
CA GLU A 150 -7.69 24.50 12.65
C GLU A 150 -9.08 24.77 12.09
N ARG A 151 -9.22 24.89 10.76
CA ARG A 151 -10.50 25.11 10.08
C ARG A 151 -11.45 23.93 10.29
N VAL A 152 -10.95 22.70 10.15
CA VAL A 152 -11.75 21.48 10.32
C VAL A 152 -12.19 21.30 11.77
N ARG A 153 -11.31 21.62 12.74
CA ARG A 153 -11.59 21.52 14.18
C ARG A 153 -12.31 22.74 14.77
N GLY A 154 -12.60 23.78 13.97
CA GLY A 154 -13.22 25.00 14.46
C GLY A 154 -12.37 25.81 15.45
N GLY A 155 -11.04 25.90 15.23
CA GLY A 155 -10.13 26.72 16.04
C GLY A 155 -9.36 25.98 17.14
N THR A 156 -9.64 24.69 17.35
CA THR A 156 -9.00 23.91 18.43
C THR A 156 -7.72 23.25 17.93
N SER A 157 -6.61 23.43 18.64
CA SER A 157 -5.36 22.69 18.36
C SER A 157 -5.49 21.22 18.76
N PRO A 158 -5.00 20.27 17.95
CA PRO A 158 -5.02 18.87 18.33
C PRO A 158 -4.02 18.58 19.44
N ALA A 159 -4.33 17.60 20.30
CA ALA A 159 -3.37 17.02 21.24
C ALA A 159 -2.21 16.33 20.48
N PRO A 160 -1.09 15.97 21.15
CA PRO A 160 -0.05 15.16 20.53
C PRO A 160 -0.62 13.87 19.90
N PHE A 161 -0.15 13.53 18.71
CA PHE A 161 -0.72 12.41 17.92
C PHE A 161 -0.72 11.07 18.69
N ALA A 162 0.32 10.80 19.48
CA ALA A 162 0.41 9.57 20.27
C ALA A 162 -0.68 9.48 21.35
N GLU A 163 -1.04 10.61 21.97
CA GLU A 163 -2.12 10.69 22.94
C GLU A 163 -3.48 10.48 22.28
N GLN A 164 -3.72 11.15 21.14
CA GLN A 164 -4.94 10.93 20.36
C GLN A 164 -5.09 9.47 19.91
N LEU A 165 -3.99 8.84 19.50
CA LEU A 165 -3.98 7.44 19.08
C LEU A 165 -4.29 6.50 20.25
N ALA A 166 -3.69 6.74 21.41
CA ALA A 166 -3.98 5.97 22.63
C ALA A 166 -5.45 6.13 23.05
N GLU A 167 -5.98 7.36 23.00
CA GLU A 167 -7.39 7.64 23.27
C GLU A 167 -8.31 6.90 22.30
N LEU A 168 -8.03 6.97 20.99
CA LEU A 168 -8.79 6.26 19.96
C LEU A 168 -8.80 4.75 20.19
N MET A 169 -7.63 4.16 20.44
CA MET A 169 -7.51 2.71 20.66
C MET A 169 -8.33 2.26 21.87
N ARG A 170 -8.35 3.05 22.94
CA ARG A 170 -9.12 2.77 24.15
C ARG A 170 -10.62 2.62 23.89
N TYR A 171 -11.21 3.38 22.96
CA TYR A 171 -12.64 3.26 22.63
C TYR A 171 -13.02 1.91 22.00
N PHE A 172 -12.04 1.15 21.52
CA PHE A 172 -12.28 -0.19 20.96
C PHE A 172 -11.99 -1.33 21.96
N GLU A 173 -11.57 -1.01 23.18
CA GLU A 173 -11.30 -2.02 24.21
C GLU A 173 -12.59 -2.43 24.96
N PRO A 174 -12.70 -3.68 25.46
CA PRO A 174 -13.88 -4.15 26.17
C PRO A 174 -14.28 -3.27 27.35
N GLU A 175 -13.30 -2.73 28.07
CA GLU A 175 -13.48 -1.87 29.25
C GLU A 175 -14.08 -0.50 28.89
N ALA A 176 -14.11 -0.12 27.61
CA ALA A 176 -14.75 1.11 27.16
C ALA A 176 -16.26 1.13 27.42
N VAL A 177 -16.89 -0.02 27.70
CA VAL A 177 -18.32 -0.12 28.05
C VAL A 177 -18.68 0.71 29.30
N ASP A 178 -17.72 0.88 30.21
CA ASP A 178 -17.90 1.62 31.46
C ASP A 178 -17.55 3.11 31.31
N ASP A 179 -17.09 3.56 30.14
CA ASP A 179 -16.83 4.97 29.87
C ASP A 179 -18.17 5.74 29.79
N PRO A 180 -18.32 6.86 30.52
CA PRO A 180 -19.49 7.74 30.41
C PRO A 180 -19.76 8.22 28.98
N ILE A 181 -18.71 8.43 28.18
CA ILE A 181 -18.76 8.82 26.77
C ILE A 181 -18.11 7.72 25.92
N ARG A 182 -18.69 6.52 25.97
CA ARG A 182 -18.25 5.38 25.15
C ARG A 182 -18.68 5.53 23.69
N ALA A 183 -17.82 5.10 22.77
CA ALA A 183 -18.15 4.96 21.36
C ALA A 183 -19.00 3.68 21.17
N VAL A 184 -20.32 3.78 21.32
CA VAL A 184 -21.23 2.62 21.37
C VAL A 184 -21.04 1.64 20.21
N PRO A 185 -20.95 2.06 18.93
CA PRO A 185 -20.77 1.13 17.81
C PRO A 185 -19.41 0.44 17.79
N ALA A 186 -18.38 0.99 18.45
CA ALA A 186 -17.02 0.45 18.48
C ALA A 186 -16.86 -0.75 19.41
N ILE A 187 -17.73 -0.88 20.41
CA ILE A 187 -17.67 -1.96 21.41
C ILE A 187 -17.92 -3.30 20.71
N GLY A 188 -16.88 -4.15 20.67
CA GLY A 188 -16.91 -5.44 19.98
C GLY A 188 -16.70 -5.36 18.46
N ASN A 189 -16.73 -4.17 17.85
CA ASN A 189 -16.53 -3.95 16.41
C ASN A 189 -15.23 -3.18 16.16
N ARG A 190 -14.09 -3.84 16.42
CA ARG A 190 -12.76 -3.25 16.26
C ARG A 190 -12.14 -3.62 14.91
N PRO A 191 -12.09 -2.71 13.92
CA PRO A 191 -11.38 -2.99 12.68
C PRO A 191 -9.86 -3.03 12.92
N PRO A 192 -9.08 -3.74 12.08
CA PRO A 192 -7.63 -3.65 12.10
C PRO A 192 -7.15 -2.21 11.91
N ILE A 193 -6.37 -1.73 12.89
CA ILE A 193 -5.76 -0.40 12.87
C ILE A 193 -4.42 -0.47 12.13
N TRP A 194 -4.20 0.45 11.19
CA TRP A 194 -2.94 0.64 10.48
C TRP A 194 -2.37 2.01 10.79
N LEU A 195 -1.04 2.09 10.97
CA LEU A 195 -0.37 3.38 11.02
C LEU A 195 0.27 3.69 9.66
N LEU A 196 -0.09 4.85 9.10
CA LEU A 196 0.48 5.36 7.86
C LEU A 196 1.50 6.45 8.16
N GLY A 197 2.62 6.44 7.44
CA GLY A 197 3.64 7.47 7.58
C GLY A 197 4.67 7.48 6.46
N SER A 198 5.58 8.44 6.53
CA SER A 198 6.63 8.66 5.52
C SER A 198 7.97 9.01 6.17
N SER A 199 8.16 8.63 7.43
CA SER A 199 9.38 8.92 8.20
C SER A 199 9.67 7.85 9.24
N GLU A 200 10.92 7.76 9.67
CA GLU A 200 11.33 6.86 10.76
C GLU A 200 10.60 7.13 12.08
N VAL A 201 10.20 8.39 12.34
CA VAL A 201 9.43 8.73 13.55
C VAL A 201 8.10 7.98 13.57
N SER A 202 7.40 7.96 12.43
CA SER A 202 6.16 7.18 12.30
C SER A 202 6.40 5.67 12.33
N ALA A 203 7.53 5.21 11.78
CA ALA A 203 7.92 3.80 11.83
C ALA A 203 8.18 3.33 13.28
N ARG A 204 8.92 4.10 14.08
CA ARG A 204 9.17 3.80 15.50
C ARG A 204 7.88 3.73 16.31
N LEU A 205 6.93 4.63 16.05
CA LEU A 205 5.63 4.62 16.73
C LEU A 205 4.80 3.38 16.34
N ALA A 206 4.76 3.01 15.06
CA ALA A 206 4.06 1.79 14.63
C ALA A 206 4.69 0.54 15.29
N ALA A 207 6.02 0.51 15.32
CA ALA A 207 6.80 -0.59 15.87
C ALA A 207 6.59 -0.76 17.38
N SER A 208 6.62 0.34 18.15
CA SER A 208 6.46 0.30 19.61
C SER A 208 5.06 -0.14 20.05
N LEU A 209 4.05 0.12 19.21
CA LEU A 209 2.65 -0.27 19.42
C LEU A 209 2.28 -1.63 18.79
N GLY A 210 3.20 -2.25 18.04
CA GLY A 210 2.94 -3.50 17.33
C GLY A 210 1.86 -3.39 16.26
N LEU A 211 1.69 -2.21 15.66
CA LEU A 211 0.71 -1.96 14.60
C LEU A 211 1.29 -2.34 13.22
N PRO A 212 0.46 -2.80 12.27
CA PRO A 212 0.87 -2.90 10.88
C PRO A 212 1.16 -1.49 10.32
N TYR A 213 2.22 -1.38 9.51
CA TYR A 213 2.74 -0.11 9.05
C TYR A 213 2.64 0.02 7.53
N SER A 214 2.16 1.17 7.05
CA SER A 214 2.10 1.50 5.63
C SER A 214 2.95 2.74 5.34
N PHE A 215 4.02 2.55 4.57
CA PHE A 215 4.96 3.62 4.24
C PHE A 215 4.61 4.31 2.91
N GLY A 216 4.53 5.64 2.92
CA GLY A 216 4.27 6.49 1.77
C GLY A 216 5.50 6.68 0.88
N HIS A 217 5.86 5.68 0.07
CA HIS A 217 6.96 5.80 -0.92
C HIS A 217 6.71 6.93 -1.93
N HIS A 218 5.45 7.13 -2.34
CA HIS A 218 5.03 8.26 -3.17
C HIS A 218 5.28 9.66 -2.56
N ILE A 219 5.57 9.75 -1.25
CA ILE A 219 5.87 10.99 -0.53
C ILE A 219 7.38 11.12 -0.28
N ASN A 220 7.99 10.08 0.29
CA ASN A 220 9.40 10.09 0.69
C ASN A 220 10.10 8.81 0.21
N PRO A 221 10.40 8.68 -1.09
CA PRO A 221 10.96 7.46 -1.64
C PRO A 221 12.33 7.14 -1.04
N ALA A 222 13.17 8.16 -0.82
CA ALA A 222 14.51 8.01 -0.24
C ALA A 222 14.48 7.43 1.20
N GLY A 223 13.46 7.76 1.99
CA GLY A 223 13.33 7.27 3.36
C GLY A 223 12.74 5.86 3.51
N THR A 224 12.38 5.19 2.40
CA THR A 224 11.57 3.96 2.44
C THR A 224 12.27 2.83 3.18
N VAL A 225 13.47 2.44 2.74
CA VAL A 225 14.19 1.29 3.30
C VAL A 225 14.54 1.54 4.77
N ALA A 226 15.17 2.68 5.07
CA ALA A 226 15.55 3.06 6.43
C ALA A 226 14.37 3.05 7.40
N ALA A 227 13.21 3.60 7.01
CA ALA A 227 12.04 3.59 7.87
C ALA A 227 11.48 2.18 8.09
N LEU A 228 11.50 1.31 7.09
CA LEU A 228 11.04 -0.07 7.23
C LEU A 228 11.99 -0.91 8.10
N ASP A 229 13.30 -0.67 8.03
CA ASP A 229 14.28 -1.32 8.90
C ASP A 229 14.11 -0.89 10.36
N VAL A 230 13.88 0.40 10.58
CA VAL A 230 13.52 0.93 11.90
C VAL A 230 12.22 0.32 12.42
N TYR A 231 11.21 0.16 11.55
CA TYR A 231 9.95 -0.49 11.92
C TYR A 231 10.15 -1.95 12.34
N ARG A 232 10.89 -2.74 11.54
CA ARG A 232 11.10 -4.17 11.79
C ARG A 232 11.97 -4.42 13.02
N SER A 233 13.08 -3.70 13.15
CA SER A 233 14.02 -3.85 14.27
C SER A 233 13.43 -3.42 15.61
N GLY A 234 12.55 -2.41 15.61
CA GLY A 234 11.86 -1.92 16.80
C GLY A 234 10.53 -2.62 17.10
N PHE A 235 10.09 -3.59 16.29
CA PHE A 235 8.73 -4.13 16.37
C PHE A 235 8.50 -4.86 17.69
N ARG A 236 7.44 -4.47 18.40
CA ARG A 236 6.97 -5.13 19.61
C ARG A 236 5.66 -5.86 19.31
N PRO A 237 5.57 -7.18 19.51
CA PRO A 237 4.32 -7.91 19.38
C PRO A 237 3.18 -7.26 20.20
N SER A 238 1.98 -7.25 19.63
CA SER A 238 0.75 -6.75 20.24
C SER A 238 -0.32 -7.83 20.26
N ARG A 239 -1.47 -7.54 20.89
CA ARG A 239 -2.63 -8.46 20.92
C ARG A 239 -3.03 -8.94 19.52
N ASP A 240 -2.91 -8.07 18.52
CA ASP A 240 -3.41 -8.33 17.17
C ASP A 240 -2.31 -8.87 16.23
N ARG A 241 -1.05 -8.88 16.67
CA ARG A 241 0.06 -9.20 15.78
C ARG A 241 1.33 -9.64 16.50
N ASP A 242 1.80 -10.81 16.11
CA ASP A 242 3.05 -11.43 16.58
C ASP A 242 4.29 -11.02 15.77
N ARG A 243 4.11 -10.51 14.55
CA ARG A 243 5.19 -10.17 13.61
C ARG A 243 4.96 -8.87 12.85
N PRO A 244 6.02 -8.18 12.37
CA PRO A 244 5.88 -6.99 11.55
C PRO A 244 5.02 -7.25 10.31
N ARG A 245 4.23 -6.26 9.90
CA ARG A 245 3.51 -6.29 8.62
C ARG A 245 3.66 -4.94 7.93
N VAL A 246 4.12 -4.98 6.69
CA VAL A 246 4.50 -3.80 5.91
C VAL A 246 3.64 -3.69 4.65
N MET A 247 3.12 -2.48 4.41
CA MET A 247 2.59 -2.05 3.13
C MET A 247 3.42 -0.90 2.58
N VAL A 248 3.64 -0.85 1.27
CA VAL A 248 4.34 0.28 0.61
C VAL A 248 3.39 0.93 -0.40
N ALA A 249 3.11 2.22 -0.22
CA ALA A 249 2.27 3.00 -1.12
C ALA A 249 3.09 3.66 -2.24
N VAL A 250 2.98 3.12 -3.45
CA VAL A 250 3.80 3.43 -4.63
C VAL A 250 2.93 3.93 -5.79
N PRO A 251 3.37 4.97 -6.53
CA PRO A 251 2.66 5.42 -7.70
C PRO A 251 3.02 4.54 -8.91
N VAL A 252 1.99 4.08 -9.63
CA VAL A 252 2.16 3.20 -10.80
C VAL A 252 1.24 3.67 -11.93
N ILE A 253 1.81 3.75 -13.13
CA ILE A 253 1.07 4.00 -14.38
C ILE A 253 1.52 2.93 -15.38
N ALA A 254 0.68 1.91 -15.56
CA ALA A 254 0.90 0.82 -16.49
C ALA A 254 0.08 1.04 -17.77
N ALA A 255 0.69 0.77 -18.92
CA ALA A 255 0.02 0.79 -20.21
C ALA A 255 0.67 -0.23 -21.16
N ASP A 256 0.10 -0.45 -22.34
CA ASP A 256 0.59 -1.48 -23.27
C ASP A 256 2.03 -1.22 -23.76
N THR A 257 2.50 0.03 -23.71
CA THR A 257 3.87 0.42 -24.11
C THR A 257 4.40 1.50 -23.17
N ASP A 258 5.74 1.59 -23.03
CA ASP A 258 6.37 2.65 -22.23
C ASP A 258 5.97 4.04 -22.73
N GLY A 259 5.95 4.25 -24.05
CA GLY A 259 5.53 5.51 -24.65
C GLY A 259 4.07 5.88 -24.35
N ARG A 260 3.14 4.91 -24.25
CA ARG A 260 1.76 5.18 -23.82
C ARG A 260 1.70 5.50 -22.34
N ALA A 261 2.45 4.78 -21.50
CA ALA A 261 2.50 5.04 -20.06
C ALA A 261 3.05 6.43 -19.76
N GLU A 262 4.08 6.86 -20.49
CA GLU A 262 4.64 8.21 -20.38
C GLU A 262 3.65 9.31 -20.78
N ARG A 263 2.88 9.09 -21.86
CA ARG A 263 1.78 10.00 -22.23
C ARG A 263 0.72 10.09 -21.12
N LEU A 264 0.34 8.95 -20.52
CA LEU A 264 -0.61 8.91 -19.39
C LEU A 264 -0.05 9.54 -18.11
N ALA A 265 1.28 9.58 -17.95
CA ALA A 265 1.96 10.26 -16.85
C ALA A 265 2.08 11.79 -17.06
N GLY A 266 1.97 12.27 -18.30
CA GLY A 266 2.02 13.70 -18.64
C GLY A 266 1.15 14.59 -17.73
N PRO A 267 -0.14 14.27 -17.52
CA PRO A 267 -1.02 15.03 -16.64
C PRO A 267 -0.51 15.23 -15.21
N ILE A 268 0.03 14.19 -14.57
CA ILE A 268 0.53 14.30 -13.20
C ILE A 268 1.84 15.08 -13.17
N LYS A 269 2.68 14.98 -14.20
CA LYS A 269 3.89 15.82 -14.38
C LYS A 269 3.52 17.29 -14.52
N ALA A 270 2.56 17.64 -15.37
CA ALA A 270 2.05 19.00 -15.53
C ALA A 270 1.48 19.58 -14.23
N LYS A 271 0.78 18.75 -13.44
CA LYS A 271 0.27 19.13 -12.11
C LYS A 271 1.39 19.38 -11.09
N VAL A 272 2.52 18.67 -11.18
CA VAL A 272 3.71 18.92 -10.34
C VAL A 272 4.33 20.27 -10.70
N VAL A 273 4.55 20.55 -11.99
CA VAL A 273 5.08 21.83 -12.46
C VAL A 273 4.16 23.00 -12.09
N SER A 274 2.84 22.82 -12.24
CA SER A 274 1.88 23.86 -11.83
C SER A 274 2.00 24.23 -10.35
N ARG A 275 2.25 23.23 -9.49
CA ARG A 275 2.44 23.43 -8.04
C ARG A 275 3.75 24.14 -7.71
N SER A 276 4.85 23.85 -8.43
CA SER A 276 6.11 24.58 -8.22
C SER A 276 5.97 26.07 -8.61
N ARG A 277 5.11 26.38 -9.59
CA ARG A 277 4.69 27.74 -9.96
C ARG A 277 3.68 28.37 -8.99
N GLY A 278 3.31 27.71 -7.90
CA GLY A 278 2.33 28.21 -6.91
C GLY A 278 0.87 28.14 -7.37
N THR A 279 0.58 27.42 -8.45
CA THR A 279 -0.78 27.24 -8.98
C THR A 279 -1.33 25.85 -8.65
N SER A 280 -2.65 25.74 -8.55
CA SER A 280 -3.35 24.49 -8.26
C SER A 280 -4.34 24.19 -9.36
N ILE A 281 -4.04 23.16 -10.16
CA ILE A 281 -4.86 22.70 -11.27
C ILE A 281 -5.49 21.33 -10.97
N LEU A 282 -6.62 21.05 -11.62
CA LEU A 282 -7.12 19.68 -11.76
C LEU A 282 -6.16 18.88 -12.64
N LEU A 283 -6.23 17.56 -12.59
CA LEU A 283 -5.42 16.72 -13.47
C LEU A 283 -5.87 16.97 -14.93
N PRO A 284 -5.03 17.49 -15.83
CA PRO A 284 -5.43 17.80 -17.21
C PRO A 284 -5.55 16.53 -18.07
N SER A 285 -6.05 16.65 -19.30
CA SER A 285 -5.98 15.55 -20.28
C SER A 285 -4.52 15.30 -20.71
N PRO A 286 -4.17 14.10 -21.19
CA PRO A 286 -2.85 13.85 -21.78
C PRO A 286 -2.52 14.81 -22.93
N GLU A 287 -3.51 15.20 -23.72
CA GLU A 287 -3.38 16.13 -24.84
C GLU A 287 -3.04 17.55 -24.35
N ASP A 288 -3.75 18.05 -23.34
CA ASP A 288 -3.48 19.36 -22.73
C ASP A 288 -2.14 19.37 -21.98
N ALA A 289 -1.75 18.25 -21.37
CA ALA A 289 -0.45 18.14 -20.70
C ALA A 289 0.71 18.19 -21.71
N ALA A 290 0.51 17.65 -22.92
CA ALA A 290 1.54 17.61 -23.96
C ALA A 290 1.86 18.99 -24.56
N THR A 291 0.96 19.98 -24.41
CA THR A 291 1.19 21.37 -24.86
C THR A 291 1.87 22.24 -23.80
N SER A 292 2.27 21.66 -22.66
CA SER A 292 2.86 22.43 -21.56
C SER A 292 4.31 22.83 -21.87
N ASP A 293 4.58 24.12 -21.85
CA ASP A 293 5.94 24.65 -21.94
C ASP A 293 6.62 24.63 -20.57
N TRP A 294 7.67 23.80 -20.46
CA TRP A 294 8.51 23.66 -19.26
C TRP A 294 9.90 24.25 -19.51
N THR A 295 10.46 24.89 -18.50
CA THR A 295 11.89 25.25 -18.48
C THR A 295 12.74 23.99 -18.29
N ASP A 296 14.05 24.08 -18.55
CA ASP A 296 14.96 22.95 -18.30
C ASP A 296 15.03 22.57 -16.82
N GLU A 297 14.97 23.57 -15.93
CA GLU A 297 14.90 23.36 -14.47
C GLU A 297 13.63 22.59 -14.07
N GLU A 298 12.49 22.90 -14.69
CA GLU A 298 11.23 22.20 -14.44
C GLU A 298 11.26 20.77 -14.98
N ARG A 299 11.91 20.53 -16.13
CA ARG A 299 12.14 19.17 -16.66
C ARG A 299 13.00 18.35 -15.70
N MET A 300 14.12 18.90 -15.23
CA MET A 300 14.99 18.23 -14.26
C MET A 300 14.25 17.86 -12.96
N MET A 301 13.48 18.80 -12.41
CA MET A 301 12.65 18.57 -11.23
C MET A 301 11.63 17.44 -11.45
N VAL A 302 11.01 17.40 -12.63
CA VAL A 302 10.09 16.31 -13.01
C VAL A 302 10.87 15.00 -13.10
N ASP A 303 11.99 14.95 -13.78
CA ASP A 303 12.78 13.73 -13.94
C ASP A 303 13.22 13.16 -12.59
N GLU A 304 13.74 14.00 -11.69
CA GLU A 304 14.12 13.61 -10.33
C GLU A 304 12.93 13.08 -9.52
N ARG A 305 11.77 13.75 -9.59
CA ARG A 305 10.59 13.33 -8.84
C ARG A 305 10.01 12.02 -9.36
N PHE A 306 9.95 11.86 -10.67
CA PHE A 306 9.31 10.72 -11.33
C PHE A 306 10.25 9.53 -11.51
N ALA A 307 11.54 9.68 -11.21
CA ALA A 307 12.51 8.57 -11.06
C ALA A 307 12.09 7.49 -10.05
N HIS A 308 11.16 7.81 -9.14
CA HIS A 308 10.62 6.90 -8.12
C HIS A 308 9.19 6.42 -8.44
N TYR A 309 8.64 6.81 -9.58
CA TYR A 309 7.38 6.28 -10.09
C TYR A 309 7.65 5.03 -10.93
N VAL A 310 6.73 4.08 -10.90
CA VAL A 310 6.76 2.93 -11.81
C VAL A 310 5.86 3.24 -12.99
N ILE A 311 6.44 3.68 -14.11
CA ILE A 311 5.72 4.11 -15.31
C ILE A 311 6.22 3.28 -16.48
N GLY A 312 5.35 2.52 -17.13
CA GLY A 312 5.77 1.78 -18.32
C GLY A 312 4.84 0.69 -18.81
N SER A 313 5.42 -0.12 -19.70
CA SER A 313 4.90 -1.39 -20.19
C SER A 313 4.86 -2.47 -19.11
N GLN A 314 4.32 -3.64 -19.45
CA GLN A 314 4.29 -4.79 -18.55
C GLN A 314 5.68 -5.14 -17.98
N ASP A 315 6.71 -5.22 -18.83
CA ASP A 315 8.08 -5.59 -18.41
C ASP A 315 8.71 -4.52 -17.51
N THR A 316 8.48 -3.24 -17.83
CA THR A 316 8.96 -2.10 -17.03
C THR A 316 8.30 -2.09 -15.66
N VAL A 317 6.98 -2.29 -15.60
CA VAL A 317 6.21 -2.31 -14.36
C VAL A 317 6.60 -3.51 -13.50
N GLU A 318 6.69 -4.71 -14.08
CA GLU A 318 7.16 -5.90 -13.39
C GLU A 318 8.55 -5.68 -12.77
N THR A 319 9.49 -5.15 -13.55
CA THR A 319 10.85 -4.88 -13.07
C THR A 319 10.87 -3.86 -11.94
N GLY A 320 10.11 -2.77 -12.07
CA GLY A 320 10.01 -1.72 -11.05
C GLY A 320 9.40 -2.22 -9.75
N LEU A 321 8.27 -2.93 -9.82
CA LEU A 321 7.60 -3.50 -8.65
C LEU A 321 8.45 -4.58 -7.98
N ARG A 322 9.10 -5.46 -8.74
CA ARG A 322 10.02 -6.46 -8.19
C ARG A 322 11.20 -5.81 -7.49
N THR A 323 11.79 -4.79 -8.08
CA THR A 323 12.90 -4.05 -7.45
C THR A 323 12.48 -3.42 -6.12
N LEU A 324 11.28 -2.82 -6.08
CA LEU A 324 10.75 -2.26 -4.85
C LEU A 324 10.47 -3.34 -3.79
N LEU A 325 9.89 -4.47 -4.18
CA LEU A 325 9.62 -5.59 -3.28
C LEU A 325 10.91 -6.21 -2.73
N ASP A 326 11.92 -6.39 -3.58
CA ASP A 326 13.21 -6.93 -3.17
C ASP A 326 13.94 -6.01 -2.20
N ALA A 327 13.89 -4.70 -2.42
CA ALA A 327 14.51 -3.71 -1.53
C ALA A 327 13.74 -3.56 -0.20
N THR A 328 12.42 -3.72 -0.22
CA THR A 328 11.58 -3.37 0.94
C THR A 328 11.08 -4.57 1.71
N GLY A 329 11.01 -5.76 1.13
CA GLY A 329 10.35 -6.93 1.70
C GLY A 329 8.88 -6.69 2.08
N ALA A 330 8.17 -5.82 1.35
CA ALA A 330 6.78 -5.47 1.66
C ALA A 330 5.83 -6.66 1.47
N ASP A 331 4.86 -6.82 2.39
CA ASP A 331 3.81 -7.84 2.29
C ASP A 331 2.72 -7.43 1.28
N GLU A 332 2.58 -6.12 1.06
CA GLU A 332 1.48 -5.53 0.33
C GLU A 332 1.91 -4.23 -0.37
N LEU A 333 1.43 -4.01 -1.60
CA LEU A 333 1.68 -2.79 -2.36
C LEU A 333 0.37 -2.02 -2.51
N ALA A 334 0.36 -0.78 -2.03
CA ALA A 334 -0.73 0.17 -2.24
C ALA A 334 -0.45 1.01 -3.49
N ILE A 335 -1.25 0.79 -4.53
CA ILE A 335 -1.04 1.34 -5.85
C ILE A 335 -1.83 2.64 -5.99
N GLN A 336 -1.12 3.72 -6.29
CA GLN A 336 -1.72 5.00 -6.65
C GLN A 336 -1.57 5.24 -8.16
N ALA A 337 -2.67 5.30 -8.90
CA ALA A 337 -2.68 5.58 -10.34
C ALA A 337 -3.31 6.95 -10.64
N PRO A 338 -2.54 8.06 -10.69
CA PRO A 338 -3.02 9.40 -10.98
C PRO A 338 -3.21 9.61 -12.49
N ILE A 339 -4.17 8.90 -13.09
CA ILE A 339 -4.48 8.90 -14.52
C ILE A 339 -5.78 9.67 -14.78
N HIS A 340 -5.81 10.52 -15.81
CA HIS A 340 -6.97 11.37 -16.17
C HIS A 340 -8.17 10.54 -16.65
N GLY A 341 -7.97 9.70 -17.67
CA GLY A 341 -9.01 8.87 -18.25
C GLY A 341 -9.38 7.69 -17.36
N HIS A 342 -10.67 7.51 -17.04
CA HIS A 342 -11.12 6.43 -16.15
C HIS A 342 -10.88 5.03 -16.74
N ALA A 343 -11.05 4.87 -18.06
CA ALA A 343 -10.77 3.61 -18.75
C ALA A 343 -9.28 3.25 -18.69
N ASP A 344 -8.39 4.20 -19.01
CA ASP A 344 -6.94 4.04 -18.88
C ASP A 344 -6.54 3.74 -17.42
N ARG A 345 -7.18 4.40 -16.45
CA ARG A 345 -6.96 4.16 -15.02
C ARG A 345 -7.28 2.72 -14.64
N ARG A 346 -8.44 2.20 -15.07
CA ARG A 346 -8.82 0.80 -14.86
C ARG A 346 -7.85 -0.16 -15.54
N ARG A 347 -7.49 0.10 -16.80
CA ARG A 347 -6.52 -0.73 -17.53
C ARG A 347 -5.17 -0.79 -16.81
N SER A 348 -4.70 0.31 -16.27
CA SER A 348 -3.47 0.34 -15.47
C SER A 348 -3.58 -0.55 -14.22
N TYR A 349 -4.70 -0.55 -13.49
CA TYR A 349 -4.90 -1.45 -12.35
C TYR A 349 -5.02 -2.92 -12.79
N GLU A 350 -5.67 -3.19 -13.93
CA GLU A 350 -5.75 -4.52 -14.52
C GLU A 350 -4.36 -5.12 -14.77
N MET A 351 -3.51 -4.37 -15.47
CA MET A 351 -2.16 -4.81 -15.82
C MET A 351 -1.31 -5.06 -14.56
N VAL A 352 -1.45 -4.22 -13.54
CA VAL A 352 -0.74 -4.44 -12.26
C VAL A 352 -1.22 -5.71 -11.56
N ALA A 353 -2.52 -6.01 -11.61
CA ALA A 353 -3.05 -7.27 -11.09
C ALA A 353 -2.56 -8.49 -11.88
N GLU A 354 -2.54 -8.42 -13.21
CA GLU A 354 -2.02 -9.48 -14.09
C GLU A 354 -0.54 -9.78 -13.80
N ILE A 355 0.29 -8.73 -13.66
CA ILE A 355 1.71 -8.84 -13.28
C ILE A 355 1.86 -9.51 -11.90
N ALA A 356 1.07 -9.07 -10.92
CA ALA A 356 1.13 -9.62 -9.57
C ALA A 356 0.71 -11.09 -9.50
N ALA A 357 -0.32 -11.48 -10.25
CA ALA A 357 -0.79 -12.86 -10.32
C ALA A 357 0.18 -13.78 -11.08
N GLY A 358 0.79 -13.28 -12.15
CA GLY A 358 1.67 -14.04 -13.03
C GLY A 358 3.11 -14.14 -12.52
N SER A 359 3.90 -13.09 -12.73
CA SER A 359 5.35 -13.14 -12.57
C SER A 359 5.83 -12.90 -11.15
N LEU A 360 5.06 -12.15 -10.34
CA LEU A 360 5.41 -11.91 -8.93
C LEU A 360 5.06 -13.09 -8.00
N THR A 361 4.25 -14.07 -8.44
CA THR A 361 4.05 -15.35 -7.74
C THR A 361 5.16 -16.38 -8.04
N ALA A 362 5.78 -16.29 -9.22
CA ALA A 362 6.68 -17.31 -9.75
C ALA A 362 8.14 -17.16 -9.25
N SER A 363 8.35 -17.26 -7.94
CA SER A 363 9.69 -17.47 -7.36
C SER A 363 9.82 -18.86 -6.75
N GLY A 364 9.49 -19.89 -7.54
CA GLY A 364 9.86 -21.27 -7.29
C GLY A 364 10.72 -21.78 -8.44
N HIS A 365 12.03 -21.85 -8.24
CA HIS A 365 12.96 -22.66 -9.04
C HIS A 365 13.05 -22.36 -10.55
N ARG A 366 13.69 -21.26 -10.94
CA ARG A 366 14.59 -21.28 -12.12
C ARG A 366 16.02 -21.05 -11.67
N ARG A 367 16.67 -22.13 -11.24
CA ARG A 367 18.13 -22.24 -11.35
C ARG A 367 18.45 -22.30 -12.84
N THR A 368 18.81 -21.18 -13.44
CA THR A 368 19.60 -21.17 -14.67
C THR A 368 20.87 -21.95 -14.37
N ARG A 369 20.96 -23.19 -14.84
CA ARG A 369 22.25 -23.89 -14.95
C ARG A 369 23.04 -23.13 -16.01
N LEU A 370 23.95 -22.28 -15.57
CA LEU A 370 25.09 -21.92 -16.40
C LEU A 370 25.89 -23.22 -16.61
N SER A 371 25.90 -23.71 -17.85
CA SER A 371 26.84 -24.74 -18.27
C SER A 371 28.26 -24.17 -18.11
N PRO A 372 29.21 -24.89 -17.49
CA PRO A 372 30.59 -24.46 -17.54
C PRO A 372 31.06 -24.58 -18.98
N ALA A 373 31.64 -23.49 -19.49
CA ALA A 373 32.43 -23.51 -20.70
C ALA A 373 33.53 -24.58 -20.56
N GLY A 374 33.78 -25.29 -21.66
CA GLY A 374 34.64 -26.45 -21.70
C GLY A 374 36.05 -26.19 -21.19
N ASP A 375 36.57 -27.18 -20.49
CA ASP A 375 38.01 -27.39 -20.42
C ASP A 375 38.30 -28.78 -20.99
N SER A 376 38.99 -28.77 -22.12
CA SER A 376 39.50 -29.95 -22.77
C SER A 376 40.75 -30.40 -22.03
N THR A 377 40.77 -31.62 -21.48
CA THR A 377 41.92 -32.53 -21.63
C THR A 377 41.68 -33.89 -20.97
N LEU A 378 42.08 -34.92 -21.74
CA LEU A 378 42.61 -36.22 -21.32
C LEU A 378 41.66 -37.30 -20.78
N ARG A 379 41.34 -38.19 -21.72
CA ARG A 379 40.99 -39.60 -21.55
C ARG A 379 41.90 -40.30 -20.53
N THR A 380 41.30 -41.14 -19.69
CA THR A 380 41.75 -42.53 -19.48
C THR A 380 40.55 -43.38 -19.07
N ALA A 381 40.51 -44.59 -19.62
CA ALA A 381 39.45 -45.57 -19.46
C ALA A 381 39.83 -46.59 -18.38
N ALA A 382 38.88 -47.00 -17.53
CA ALA A 382 38.84 -48.33 -16.92
C ALA A 382 37.50 -48.60 -16.19
N GLY A 383 36.91 -49.77 -16.47
CA GLY A 383 36.35 -50.65 -15.42
C GLY A 383 34.90 -50.45 -14.95
N ARG A 384 33.98 -51.23 -15.52
CA ARG A 384 32.77 -51.77 -14.84
C ARG A 384 33.19 -52.79 -13.74
N PRO A 385 32.36 -53.23 -12.75
CA PRO A 385 30.95 -53.62 -12.94
C PRO A 385 29.95 -53.45 -11.75
N ARG A 386 28.74 -53.95 -12.05
CA ARG A 386 27.41 -54.01 -11.41
C ARG A 386 27.24 -54.62 -10.00
N CYS A 387 26.07 -54.26 -9.42
CA CYS A 387 25.09 -55.04 -8.60
C CYS A 387 25.28 -55.17 -7.06
N PRO A 388 24.24 -55.56 -6.27
CA PRO A 388 22.81 -55.21 -6.30
C PRO A 388 22.13 -55.00 -4.91
N ALA A 389 20.83 -54.70 -4.95
CA ALA A 389 19.75 -54.71 -3.94
C ALA A 389 19.93 -55.41 -2.58
N SER A 390 19.26 -54.87 -1.54
CA SER A 390 18.60 -55.70 -0.52
C SER A 390 17.32 -55.07 0.05
N ARG A 391 16.34 -55.95 0.28
CA ARG A 391 15.00 -55.78 0.87
C ARG A 391 15.06 -55.93 2.40
N ARG A 392 14.07 -55.34 3.10
CA ARG A 392 13.29 -55.82 4.30
C ARG A 392 12.51 -54.60 4.82
N ARG A 393 11.18 -54.50 4.93
CA ARG A 393 10.05 -55.36 5.33
C ARG A 393 10.03 -55.71 6.83
N THR A 394 9.31 -54.89 7.62
CA THR A 394 8.49 -55.17 8.83
C THR A 394 7.76 -53.85 9.14
N GLY A 395 6.44 -53.68 9.27
CA GLY A 395 5.36 -54.59 9.64
C GLY A 395 5.07 -54.48 11.14
N ARG A 396 4.10 -53.65 11.55
CA ARG A 396 3.19 -53.92 12.68
C ARG A 396 2.01 -52.93 12.74
N ARG A 397 0.81 -53.51 12.67
CA ARG A 397 -0.54 -52.99 12.98
C ARG A 397 -0.79 -53.09 14.49
N TRP A 398 -1.57 -52.16 15.04
CA TRP A 398 -2.44 -52.26 16.24
C TRP A 398 -3.58 -51.25 15.98
N SER A 399 -4.81 -51.63 15.62
CA SER A 399 -5.94 -52.18 16.42
C SER A 399 -6.39 -51.28 17.59
N GLY A 400 -7.57 -50.66 17.44
CA GLY A 400 -8.30 -49.89 18.49
C GLY A 400 -8.90 -50.76 19.61
N PRO A 401 -9.81 -50.23 20.47
CA PRO A 401 -11.22 -50.03 20.05
C PRO A 401 -12.02 -48.89 20.73
N GLY A 402 -13.24 -48.64 20.22
CA GLY A 402 -14.41 -48.09 20.94
C GLY A 402 -14.55 -46.56 20.89
N GLY A 403 -15.64 -45.92 20.45
CA GLY A 403 -17.00 -46.37 20.17
C GLY A 403 -17.98 -45.84 21.23
N SER A 404 -18.56 -44.64 21.03
CA SER A 404 -19.93 -44.31 21.46
C SER A 404 -20.37 -42.94 20.93
N ARG A 405 -21.54 -42.92 20.31
CA ARG A 405 -22.25 -41.78 19.71
C ARG A 405 -23.38 -41.32 20.65
N LEU A 406 -23.63 -40.00 20.65
CA LEU A 406 -24.93 -39.27 20.79
C LEU A 406 -25.61 -39.21 22.18
N PRO A 407 -26.56 -38.26 22.44
CA PRO A 407 -27.34 -37.45 21.49
C PRO A 407 -27.54 -35.94 21.78
N VAL A 408 -28.29 -35.36 20.84
CA VAL A 408 -28.87 -34.03 20.64
C VAL A 408 -29.97 -33.65 21.66
N GLY A 409 -30.15 -32.35 21.91
CA GLY A 409 -31.34 -31.68 22.47
C GLY A 409 -30.91 -30.41 23.23
N ARG A 410 -31.45 -29.20 23.06
CA ARG A 410 -32.67 -28.68 22.44
C ARG A 410 -32.40 -27.26 21.96
#